data_AF-A0A2V8G592-F1
#
_entry.id   AF-A0A2V8G592-F1
#
_cell.length_a   1.000
_cell.length_b   1.000
_cell.length_c   1.000
_cell.angle_alpha   90.00
_cell.angle_beta   90.00
_cell.angle_gamma   90.00
#
_symmetry.space_group_name_H-M   'P 1'
#
loop_
_entity.id
_entity.type
_entity.pdbx_description
1 polymer ?
#
loop_
_entity_poly.entity_id
_entity_poly.type
_entity_poly.pdbx_seq_one_letter_code
_entity_poly.pdbx_strand_id
1 'polypeptide(L)'
;MLPSFTASIVELITKTSTDLPPDVRTAMAGARATEERATRAGQALTIIAQNIDQAASCDGPICQDTGMPTFEVKAPVGVNQIDLRRQIRDAVAEATRRGKLRPNSVDSITG
;
A
#
# COMPACT_ATOMS: atom_id res chain seq x y z
N MET A 1 13.85 15.90 14.33
CA MET A 1 14.67 14.67 14.23
C MET A 1 14.17 13.94 12.99
N LEU A 2 15.04 13.64 12.02
CA LEU A 2 14.60 12.89 10.84
C LEU A 2 14.22 11.46 11.26
N PRO A 3 13.15 10.87 10.70
CA PRO A 3 12.80 9.48 10.97
C PRO A 3 13.96 8.56 10.57
N SER A 4 14.12 7.45 11.30
CA SER A 4 15.06 6.40 10.90
C SER A 4 14.64 5.84 9.54
N PHE A 5 15.60 5.31 8.77
CA PHE A 5 15.29 4.70 7.47
C PHE A 5 14.18 3.65 7.57
N THR A 6 14.22 2.79 8.59
CA THR A 6 13.17 1.80 8.86
C THR A 6 11.79 2.45 9.04
N ALA A 7 11.69 3.53 9.84
CA ALA A 7 10.42 4.24 10.03
C ALA A 7 9.88 4.85 8.73
N SER A 8 10.76 5.42 7.91
CA SER A 8 10.39 5.95 6.58
C SER A 8 9.87 4.85 5.65
N ILE A 9 10.45 3.65 5.68
CA ILE A 9 9.96 2.52 4.88
C ILE A 9 8.61 2.01 5.40
N VAL A 10 8.38 1.98 6.71
CA VAL A 10 7.05 1.62 7.26
C VAL A 10 5.99 2.62 6.81
N GLU A 11 6.30 3.92 6.84
CA GLU A 11 5.39 4.95 6.35
C GLU A 11 5.12 4.82 4.85
N LEU A 12 6.16 4.55 4.05
CA LEU A 12 6.03 4.31 2.62
C LEU A 12 5.10 3.11 2.33
N ILE A 13 5.34 1.97 2.99
CA ILE A 13 4.49 0.77 2.87
C ILE A 13 3.04 1.13 3.21
N THR A 14 2.84 1.77 4.36
CA THR A 14 1.51 2.18 4.83
C THR A 14 0.81 3.01 3.76
N LYS A 15 1.45 4.09 3.29
CA LYS A 15 0.87 4.98 2.29
C LYS A 15 0.52 4.26 0.99
N THR A 16 1.40 3.39 0.49
CA THR A 16 1.14 2.63 -0.75
C THR A 16 0.06 1.56 -0.62
N SER A 17 -0.26 1.13 0.61
CA SER A 17 -1.33 0.15 0.87
C SER A 17 -2.67 0.81 1.23
N THR A 18 -2.67 2.07 1.63
CA THR A 18 -3.87 2.76 2.16
C THR A 18 -4.36 3.91 1.27
N ASP A 19 -3.50 4.46 0.41
CA ASP A 19 -3.83 5.60 -0.44
C ASP A 19 -3.44 5.39 -1.90
N LEU A 20 -4.23 5.96 -2.79
CA LEU A 20 -3.99 5.95 -4.23
C LEU A 20 -3.41 7.29 -4.68
N PRO A 21 -2.50 7.27 -5.67
CA PRO A 21 -1.90 8.50 -6.16
C PRO A 21 -2.94 9.43 -6.81
N PRO A 22 -2.67 10.75 -6.88
CA PRO A 22 -3.65 11.75 -7.31
C PRO A 22 -4.20 11.54 -8.73
N ASP A 23 -3.39 10.99 -9.64
CA ASP A 23 -3.77 10.65 -11.01
C ASP A 23 -4.83 9.53 -11.04
N VAL A 24 -4.65 8.48 -10.23
CA VAL A 24 -5.64 7.40 -10.10
C VAL A 24 -6.93 7.92 -9.46
N ARG A 25 -6.83 8.77 -8.43
CA ARG A 25 -8.01 9.41 -7.82
C ARG A 25 -8.78 10.27 -8.83
N THR A 26 -8.07 11.00 -9.67
CA THR A 26 -8.66 11.81 -10.75
C THR A 26 -9.36 10.93 -11.79
N ALA A 27 -8.72 9.84 -12.21
CA ALA A 27 -9.32 8.88 -13.14
C ALA A 27 -10.59 8.23 -12.57
N MET A 28 -10.57 7.84 -11.30
CA MET A 28 -11.74 7.29 -10.60
C MET A 28 -12.89 8.30 -10.50
N ALA A 29 -12.59 9.56 -10.21
CA ALA A 29 -13.59 10.63 -10.19
C ALA A 29 -14.22 10.85 -11.57
N GLY A 30 -13.41 10.84 -12.64
CA GLY A 30 -13.88 10.91 -14.02
C GLY A 30 -14.80 9.75 -14.38
N ALA A 31 -14.37 8.51 -14.10
CA ALA A 31 -15.18 7.32 -14.34
C ALA A 31 -16.53 7.38 -13.61
N ARG A 32 -16.55 7.86 -12.35
CA ARG A 32 -17.77 7.98 -11.55
C ARG A 32 -18.73 9.05 -12.07
N ALA A 33 -18.21 10.05 -12.77
CA ALA A 33 -19.02 11.10 -13.39
C ALA A 33 -19.65 10.63 -14.71
N THR A 34 -19.01 9.71 -15.43
CA THR A 34 -19.47 9.22 -16.74
C THR A 34 -20.34 7.96 -16.66
N GLU A 35 -20.14 7.12 -15.64
CA GLU A 35 -20.88 5.85 -15.50
C GLU A 35 -22.33 6.07 -15.04
N GLU A 36 -23.28 5.34 -15.63
CA GLU A 36 -24.70 5.43 -15.25
C GLU A 36 -24.92 4.80 -13.87
N ARG A 37 -25.35 5.61 -12.90
CA ARG A 37 -25.41 5.24 -11.48
C ARG A 37 -26.41 4.13 -11.19
N ALA A 38 -27.50 4.04 -11.95
CA ALA A 38 -28.53 3.03 -11.73
C ALA A 38 -28.10 1.62 -12.19
N THR A 39 -26.94 1.48 -12.84
CA THR A 39 -26.42 0.18 -13.28
C THR A 39 -25.62 -0.52 -12.19
N ARG A 40 -25.42 -1.83 -12.37
CA ARG A 40 -24.49 -2.61 -11.54
C ARG A 40 -23.06 -2.05 -11.58
N ALA A 41 -22.63 -1.54 -12.73
CA ALA A 41 -21.29 -0.94 -12.88
C ALA A 41 -21.19 0.36 -12.08
N GLY A 42 -22.19 1.24 -12.17
CA GLY A 42 -22.26 2.47 -11.37
C GLY A 42 -22.28 2.23 -9.86
N GLN A 43 -23.00 1.20 -9.41
CA GLN A 43 -22.99 0.76 -8.01
C GLN A 43 -21.60 0.27 -7.58
N ALA A 44 -20.99 -0.63 -8.35
CA ALA A 44 -19.65 -1.15 -8.06
C ALA A 44 -18.61 -0.02 -7.97
N LEU A 45 -18.64 0.92 -8.92
CA LEU A 45 -17.73 2.06 -8.96
C LEU A 45 -17.91 3.00 -7.76
N THR A 46 -19.16 3.18 -7.31
CA THR A 46 -19.47 3.95 -6.09
C THR A 46 -18.87 3.29 -4.86
N ILE A 47 -19.00 1.97 -4.73
CA ILE A 47 -18.43 1.20 -3.60
C ILE A 47 -16.90 1.30 -3.60
N ILE A 48 -16.26 1.13 -4.77
CA ILE A 48 -14.80 1.26 -4.90
C ILE A 48 -14.34 2.67 -4.50
N ALA A 49 -15.02 3.72 -4.97
CA ALA A 49 -14.69 5.09 -4.62
C ALA A 49 -14.83 5.36 -3.11
N GLN A 50 -15.88 4.85 -2.48
CA GLN A 50 -16.07 4.96 -1.02
C GLN A 50 -14.98 4.22 -0.25
N ASN A 51 -14.60 3.02 -0.68
CA ASN A 51 -13.53 2.25 -0.06
C ASN A 51 -12.17 2.98 -0.15
N ILE A 52 -11.86 3.60 -1.30
CA ILE A 52 -10.64 4.40 -1.49
C ILE A 52 -10.55 5.53 -0.46
N ASP A 53 -11.65 6.24 -0.23
CA ASP A 53 -11.68 7.36 0.71
C ASP A 53 -11.63 6.88 2.16
N GLN A 54 -12.32 5.78 2.48
CA GLN A 54 -12.28 5.16 3.81
C GLN A 54 -10.87 4.66 4.15
N ALA A 55 -10.22 3.92 3.24
CA ALA A 55 -8.88 3.37 3.42
C ALA A 55 -7.86 4.47 3.76
N ALA A 56 -7.89 5.57 3.02
CA ALA A 56 -7.00 6.71 3.27
C ALA A 56 -7.30 7.44 4.59
N SER A 57 -8.56 7.48 5.02
CA SER A 57 -8.95 8.20 6.26
C SER A 57 -8.55 7.49 7.55
N CYS A 58 -8.44 6.16 7.53
CA CYS A 58 -8.15 5.36 8.72
C CYS A 58 -6.82 4.57 8.62
N ASP A 59 -6.03 4.84 7.58
CA ASP A 59 -4.84 4.07 7.22
C ASP A 59 -5.13 2.55 7.16
N GLY A 60 -6.31 2.17 6.67
CA GLY A 60 -6.72 0.79 6.46
C GLY A 60 -6.26 0.29 5.08
N PRO A 61 -5.83 -0.97 4.93
CA PRO A 61 -5.44 -1.49 3.63
C PRO A 61 -6.64 -1.41 2.66
N ILE A 62 -6.41 -0.83 1.49
CA ILE A 62 -7.45 -0.60 0.47
C ILE A 62 -8.03 -1.92 -0.05
N CYS A 63 -7.21 -2.97 -0.10
CA CYS A 63 -7.60 -4.31 -0.53
C CYS A 63 -7.26 -5.33 0.57
N GLN A 64 -8.03 -6.41 0.63
CA GLN A 64 -7.76 -7.55 1.52
C GLN A 64 -6.46 -8.26 1.16
N ASP A 65 -6.09 -8.29 -0.13
CA ASP A 65 -4.78 -8.72 -0.59
C ASP A 65 -3.85 -7.51 -0.71
N THR A 66 -2.86 -7.42 0.17
CA THR A 66 -1.86 -6.35 0.17
C THR A 66 -0.67 -6.64 -0.74
N GLY A 67 -0.75 -7.69 -1.56
CA GLY A 67 0.21 -8.02 -2.60
C GLY A 67 1.57 -8.50 -2.08
N MET A 68 2.57 -8.43 -2.97
CA MET A 68 3.97 -8.81 -2.71
C MET A 68 4.84 -7.54 -2.66
N PRO A 69 5.32 -7.12 -1.48
CA PRO A 69 6.19 -5.94 -1.35
C PRO A 69 7.44 -6.08 -2.23
N THR A 70 7.56 -5.20 -3.22
CA THR A 70 8.66 -5.18 -4.18
C THR A 70 9.37 -3.83 -4.10
N PHE A 71 10.69 -3.86 -3.90
CA PHE A 71 11.50 -2.66 -3.72
C PHE A 71 12.58 -2.58 -4.79
N GLU A 72 12.57 -1.50 -5.56
CA GLU A 72 13.71 -1.11 -6.39
C GLU A 72 14.52 -0.06 -5.63
N VAL A 73 15.78 -0.39 -5.30
CA VAL A 73 16.64 0.47 -4.48
C VAL A 73 17.80 0.98 -5.31
N LYS A 74 17.87 2.30 -5.48
CA LYS A 74 19.03 2.99 -6.06
C LYS A 74 19.84 3.58 -4.92
N ALA A 75 21.00 2.98 -4.65
CA ALA A 75 21.89 3.40 -3.57
C ALA A 75 23.14 4.10 -4.11
N PRO A 76 23.56 5.25 -3.54
CA PRO A 76 24.81 5.90 -3.92
C PRO A 76 26.03 5.11 -3.45
N VAL A 77 27.21 5.45 -4.00
CA VAL A 77 28.48 4.84 -3.61
C VAL A 77 28.72 5.02 -2.11
N GLY A 78 29.18 3.96 -1.45
CA GLY A 78 29.47 3.96 -0.01
C GLY A 78 28.29 3.58 0.89
N VAL A 79 27.08 3.42 0.34
CA VAL A 79 25.92 2.95 1.13
C VAL A 79 25.87 1.43 1.20
N ASN A 80 25.72 0.91 2.42
CA ASN A 80 25.64 -0.53 2.67
C ASN A 80 24.26 -1.08 2.28
N GLN A 81 24.15 -1.67 1.09
CA GLN A 81 22.91 -2.23 0.57
C GLN A 81 22.44 -3.48 1.32
N ILE A 82 23.35 -4.23 1.96
CA ILE A 82 22.99 -5.39 2.80
C ILE A 82 22.24 -4.89 4.04
N ASP A 83 22.73 -3.80 4.62
CA ASP A 83 22.09 -3.15 5.77
C ASP A 83 20.70 -2.60 5.42
N LEU A 84 20.59 -1.89 4.29
CA LEU A 84 19.30 -1.41 3.77
C LEU A 84 18.31 -2.54 3.56
N ARG A 85 18.75 -3.65 2.96
CA ARG A 85 17.89 -4.83 2.73
C ARG A 85 17.36 -5.40 4.04
N ARG A 86 18.18 -5.44 5.10
CA ARG A 86 17.75 -5.87 6.43
C ARG A 86 16.70 -4.92 7.00
N GLN A 87 16.96 -3.62 6.98
CA GLN A 87 16.03 -2.61 7.47
C GLN A 87 14.69 -2.59 6.69
N ILE A 88 14.70 -2.83 5.38
CA ILE A 88 13.47 -2.98 4.59
C ILE A 88 12.66 -4.21 5.05
N ARG A 89 13.32 -5.34 5.31
CA ARG A 89 12.66 -6.54 5.84
C ARG A 89 12.06 -6.28 7.22
N ASP A 90 12.79 -5.59 8.10
CA ASP A 90 12.32 -5.20 9.42
C ASP A 90 11.09 -4.28 9.32
N ALA A 91 11.10 -3.34 8.38
CA ALA A 91 9.95 -2.47 8.10
C ALA A 91 8.74 -3.24 7.56
N VAL A 92 8.93 -4.23 6.68
CA VAL A 92 7.84 -5.11 6.19
C VAL A 92 7.25 -5.94 7.33
N ALA A 93 8.10 -6.50 8.20
CA ALA A 93 7.63 -7.24 9.37
C ALA A 93 6.83 -6.33 10.33
N GLU A 94 7.31 -5.11 10.56
CA GLU A 94 6.64 -4.13 11.40
C GLU A 94 5.30 -3.64 10.80
N ALA A 95 5.25 -3.39 9.49
CA ALA A 95 4.02 -3.01 8.79
C ALA A 95 2.98 -4.13 8.86
N THR A 96 3.40 -5.39 8.69
CA THR A 96 2.55 -6.58 8.88
C THR A 96 2.05 -6.67 10.32
N ARG A 97 2.93 -6.48 11.32
CA ARG A 97 2.55 -6.49 12.75
C ARG A 97 1.54 -5.40 13.10
N ARG A 98 1.61 -4.24 12.44
CA ARG A 98 0.65 -3.13 12.57
C ARG A 98 -0.65 -3.33 11.79
N GLY A 99 -0.80 -4.45 11.07
CA GLY A 99 -1.97 -4.72 10.24
C GLY A 99 -2.07 -3.86 8.98
N LYS A 100 -0.97 -3.21 8.58
CA LYS A 100 -0.91 -2.44 7.32
C LYS A 100 -0.72 -3.36 6.10
N LEU A 101 -0.09 -4.51 6.33
CA LEU A 101 0.01 -5.60 5.38
C LEU A 101 -0.68 -6.84 5.95
N ARG A 102 -1.30 -7.64 5.09
CA ARG A 102 -1.76 -8.97 5.44
C ARG A 102 -0.59 -9.96 5.31
N PRO A 103 -0.42 -10.93 6.23
CA PRO A 103 0.59 -11.98 6.10
C PRO A 103 0.23 -12.97 4.99
N ASN A 104 0.40 -12.55 3.73
CA ASN A 104 0.03 -13.33 2.54
C ASN A 104 1.14 -14.30 2.09
N SER A 105 2.36 -14.16 2.62
CA SER A 105 3.48 -15.05 2.34
C SER A 105 3.42 -16.29 3.23
N VAL A 106 3.48 -17.47 2.63
CA VAL A 106 3.42 -18.78 3.28
C VAL A 106 4.73 -19.51 2.98
N ASP A 107 5.33 -20.17 3.97
CA ASP A 107 6.49 -21.02 3.73
C ASP A 107 6.01 -22.37 3.17
N SER A 108 6.58 -22.80 2.05
CA SER A 108 6.11 -24.02 1.35
C SER A 108 6.30 -25.31 2.16
N ILE A 109 7.15 -25.31 3.19
CA ILE A 109 7.46 -26.46 4.03
C ILE A 109 6.64 -26.38 5.33
N THR A 110 6.60 -25.22 5.98
CA THR A 110 5.98 -25.08 7.31
C THR A 110 4.55 -24.56 7.29
N GLY A 111 4.09 -24.01 6.17
CA GLY A 111 2.85 -23.22 6.10
C GLY A 111 3.04 -21.81 6.65
#